data_AF-G8S1Y5-F1
#
_entry.id   AF-G8S1Y5-F1
#
_cell.length_a   1.000
_cell.length_b   1.000
_cell.length_c   1.000
_cell.angle_alpha   90.00
_cell.angle_beta   90.00
_cell.angle_gamma   90.00
#
_symmetry.space_group_name_H-M   'P 1'
#
loop_
_entity.id
_entity.type
_entity.pdbx_description
1 polymer ?
#
loop_
_entity_poly.entity_id
_entity_poly.type
_entity_poly.pdbx_seq_one_letter_code
_entity_poly.pdbx_strand_id
1 'polypeptide(L)'
;MTPADFLPKATTRKEPPLFENPAVPRIRQRGSTLLVVDGDAEQDLPELPQLPGETHVTTVVVHTTVVPDIPVLRSLLNRGLAPECAAVRLVLPGAGAPGPDGWCAARHLAESLNLPVIAPDGPVIVLPDALFAFGGAWRTFRPGAEPVVDGPRHPAPRWQRTLTPPPQAEAPLRATPIPAGLWLHTADRVVAPDDPVFAVPVDPASVSLVIGRPGDPVLPAAEVAEYIRRLAPTIGDEPLLIPYGSGGHLVDELAVRLPGDAVASVRVDAGMPAVEADDVAVRTVVDAAGRAVWRPPAQQLRFQPGRAPRLLHWRPPLPHASTVGTGLQRLADGWLVEVVRCGLWIRPDREDDDAVRRIPADPDRLLLLVGAPGAPPATEVWPAVRRLLDALPADQRERVQPVLPAGTAQPSGFPAAWRLSPDADAQAR
;
A
#
# COMPACT_ATOMS: atom_id res chain seq x y z
N MET A 1 10.47 -10.81 -5.09
CA MET A 1 9.82 -11.92 -4.36
C MET A 1 8.40 -11.52 -4.03
N THR A 2 7.43 -12.38 -4.35
CA THR A 2 6.01 -12.15 -4.06
C THR A 2 5.65 -12.80 -2.72
N PRO A 3 4.53 -12.41 -2.06
CA PRO A 3 4.07 -13.05 -0.82
C PRO A 3 3.82 -14.57 -0.93
N ALA A 4 3.78 -15.11 -2.15
CA ALA A 4 3.56 -16.52 -2.44
C ALA A 4 4.72 -17.45 -2.01
N ASP A 5 5.92 -16.93 -1.77
CA ASP A 5 7.09 -17.75 -1.39
C ASP A 5 7.01 -18.29 0.06
N PHE A 6 6.00 -17.88 0.84
CA PHE A 6 5.78 -18.31 2.23
C PHE A 6 4.57 -19.23 2.45
N LEU A 7 3.88 -19.65 1.38
CA LEU A 7 2.80 -20.63 1.46
C LEU A 7 3.31 -22.02 1.09
N PRO A 8 2.87 -23.10 1.79
CA PRO A 8 3.22 -24.45 1.38
C PRO A 8 2.67 -24.71 -0.02
N LYS A 9 3.57 -24.94 -0.99
CA LYS A 9 3.20 -25.37 -2.35
C LYS A 9 2.48 -26.71 -2.26
N ALA A 10 1.28 -26.80 -2.82
CA ALA A 10 0.56 -28.06 -2.98
C ALA A 10 1.35 -28.96 -3.95
N THR A 11 2.08 -29.93 -3.42
CA THR A 11 2.89 -30.86 -4.21
C THR A 11 2.00 -31.89 -4.89
N THR A 12 2.12 -31.97 -6.22
CA THR A 12 1.65 -33.08 -7.03
C THR A 12 2.31 -34.36 -6.52
N ARG A 13 1.48 -35.38 -6.26
CA ARG A 13 1.86 -36.65 -5.65
C ARG A 13 2.83 -37.41 -6.56
N LYS A 14 4.14 -37.24 -6.33
CA LYS A 14 5.19 -38.14 -6.81
C LYS A 14 5.53 -39.10 -5.66
N GLU A 15 5.59 -40.39 -5.95
CA GLU A 15 5.97 -41.42 -4.99
C GLU A 15 7.31 -41.07 -4.32
N PRO A 16 7.45 -41.25 -2.99
CA PRO A 16 8.64 -40.83 -2.28
C PRO A 16 9.80 -41.80 -2.54
N PRO A 17 11.04 -41.31 -2.68
CA PRO A 17 12.21 -42.16 -2.58
C PRO A 17 12.34 -42.69 -1.15
N LEU A 18 12.78 -43.95 -1.02
CA LEU A 18 13.03 -44.62 0.25
C LEU A 18 14.18 -43.95 1.03
N PHE A 19 13.91 -43.59 2.29
CA PHE A 19 14.87 -43.33 3.38
C PHE A 19 15.94 -42.24 3.16
N GLU A 20 15.54 -40.99 2.96
CA GLU A 20 16.35 -39.86 3.43
C GLU A 20 16.02 -39.59 4.90
N ASN A 21 17.04 -39.58 5.75
CA ASN A 21 16.91 -39.25 7.17
C ASN A 21 16.44 -37.78 7.25
N PRO A 22 15.33 -37.44 7.95
CA PRO A 22 14.85 -36.07 8.00
C PRO A 22 15.97 -35.17 8.50
N ALA A 23 16.24 -34.08 7.76
CA ALA A 23 17.30 -33.15 8.09
C ALA A 23 17.11 -32.63 9.53
N VAL A 24 18.14 -32.71 10.34
CA VAL A 24 18.09 -32.26 11.74
C VAL A 24 17.98 -30.74 11.75
N PRO A 25 16.97 -30.14 12.42
CA PRO A 25 16.79 -28.69 12.45
C PRO A 25 17.95 -28.02 13.19
N ARG A 26 18.40 -26.88 12.67
CA ARG A 26 19.49 -26.06 13.22
C ARG A 26 19.06 -24.62 13.37
N ILE A 27 19.71 -23.92 14.31
CA ILE A 27 19.51 -22.49 14.53
C ILE A 27 20.66 -21.70 13.92
N ARG A 28 20.32 -20.60 13.26
CA ARG A 28 21.25 -19.66 12.61
C ARG A 28 20.87 -18.24 12.99
N GLN A 29 21.85 -17.37 13.12
CA GLN A 29 21.62 -15.95 13.36
C GLN A 29 21.79 -15.17 12.06
N ARG A 30 20.82 -14.31 11.74
CA ARG A 30 20.88 -13.37 10.60
C ARG A 30 20.50 -11.98 11.11
N GLY A 31 21.51 -11.14 11.33
CA GLY A 31 21.32 -9.86 12.00
C GLY A 31 20.74 -10.06 13.41
N SER A 32 19.57 -9.47 13.67
CA SER A 32 18.81 -9.58 14.92
C SER A 32 17.80 -10.74 14.96
N THR A 33 17.71 -11.54 13.89
CA THR A 33 16.74 -12.64 13.75
C THR A 33 17.44 -13.99 13.92
N LEU A 34 16.79 -14.89 14.66
CA LEU A 34 17.13 -16.30 14.71
C LEU A 34 16.28 -17.05 13.69
N LEU A 35 16.93 -17.92 12.91
CA LEU A 35 16.29 -18.73 11.89
C LEU A 35 16.48 -20.21 12.24
N VAL A 36 15.39 -20.94 12.28
CA VAL A 36 15.37 -22.40 12.44
C VAL A 36 15.14 -23.01 11.06
N VAL A 37 16.15 -23.70 10.53
CA VAL A 37 16.15 -24.31 9.18
C VAL A 37 16.56 -25.77 9.21
N ASP A 38 16.29 -26.47 8.12
CA ASP A 38 16.75 -27.83 7.88
C ASP A 38 18.22 -27.86 7.42
N GLY A 39 19.05 -28.68 8.07
CA GLY A 39 20.38 -29.00 7.57
C GLY A 39 21.44 -27.89 7.66
N ASP A 40 22.50 -28.03 6.85
CA ASP A 40 23.74 -27.23 6.91
C ASP A 40 23.98 -26.33 5.69
N ALA A 41 23.11 -26.35 4.68
CA ALA A 41 23.33 -25.59 3.45
C ALA A 41 23.09 -24.09 3.67
N GLU A 42 24.18 -23.33 3.79
CA GLU A 42 24.18 -21.86 3.89
C GLU A 42 23.61 -21.19 2.61
N GLN A 43 23.57 -21.92 1.50
CA GLN A 43 23.12 -21.47 0.19
C GLN A 43 21.58 -21.49 0.03
N ASP A 44 20.84 -22.17 0.91
CA ASP A 44 19.37 -22.34 0.82
C ASP A 44 18.60 -21.54 1.87
N LEU A 45 19.23 -20.55 2.51
CA LEU A 45 18.52 -19.73 3.50
C LEU A 45 17.48 -18.84 2.80
N PRO A 46 16.22 -18.80 3.28
CA PRO A 46 15.21 -17.94 2.69
C PRO A 46 15.67 -16.48 2.73
N GLU A 47 15.50 -15.77 1.62
CA GLU A 47 15.62 -14.31 1.62
C GLU A 47 14.48 -13.73 2.46
N LEU A 48 14.79 -13.44 3.73
CA LEU A 48 13.89 -12.72 4.59
C LEU A 48 14.13 -11.23 4.40
N PRO A 49 13.06 -10.43 4.29
CA PRO A 49 13.24 -8.99 4.36
C PRO A 49 13.74 -8.62 5.76
N GLN A 50 14.17 -7.38 5.94
CA GLN A 50 14.48 -6.88 7.28
C GLN A 50 13.24 -7.11 8.16
N LEU A 51 13.42 -7.62 9.37
CA LEU A 51 12.32 -7.85 10.30
C LEU A 51 12.35 -6.76 11.38
N PRO A 52 11.18 -6.40 11.95
CA PRO A 52 11.10 -5.38 12.96
C PRO A 52 11.94 -5.75 14.19
N GLY A 53 13.00 -4.98 14.42
CA GLY A 53 13.82 -5.09 15.61
C GLY A 53 13.15 -4.40 16.80
N GLU A 54 13.02 -5.12 17.91
CA GLU A 54 12.60 -4.55 19.20
C GLU A 54 13.66 -4.90 20.23
N THR A 55 14.04 -3.92 21.05
CA THR A 55 15.01 -4.14 22.13
C THR A 55 14.50 -5.24 23.06
N HIS A 56 15.34 -6.23 23.36
CA HIS A 56 15.01 -7.40 24.19
C HIS A 56 13.98 -8.39 23.62
N VAL A 57 13.49 -8.21 22.39
CA VAL A 57 12.61 -9.20 21.73
C VAL A 57 13.39 -9.89 20.62
N THR A 58 13.60 -11.19 20.75
CA THR A 58 14.27 -11.97 19.71
C THR A 58 13.22 -12.51 18.74
N THR A 59 13.34 -12.18 17.45
CA THR A 59 12.48 -12.75 16.40
C THR A 59 13.05 -14.10 15.97
N VAL A 60 12.21 -15.13 16.00
CA VAL A 60 12.54 -16.50 15.59
C VAL A 60 11.66 -16.86 14.40
N VAL A 61 12.27 -17.11 13.25
CA VAL A 61 11.56 -17.62 12.07
C VAL A 61 11.79 -19.12 11.96
N VAL A 62 10.71 -19.89 11.88
CA VAL A 62 10.79 -21.34 11.68
C VAL A 62 10.51 -21.64 10.21
N HIS A 63 11.55 -22.06 9.49
CA HIS A 63 11.51 -22.39 8.07
C HIS A 63 12.09 -23.80 7.87
N THR A 64 11.30 -24.80 8.22
CA THR A 64 11.66 -26.22 8.12
C THR A 64 10.59 -26.97 7.32
N THR A 65 10.97 -28.06 6.66
CA THR A 65 10.06 -28.98 5.96
C THR A 65 9.11 -29.69 6.93
N VAL A 66 9.61 -30.00 8.12
CA VAL A 66 8.85 -30.56 9.24
C VAL A 66 9.01 -29.64 10.44
N VAL A 67 7.89 -29.19 11.01
CA VAL A 67 7.91 -28.34 12.20
C VAL A 67 8.56 -29.12 13.36
N PRO A 68 9.64 -28.60 13.99
CA PRO A 68 10.26 -29.29 15.11
C PRO A 68 9.29 -29.42 16.28
N ASP A 69 9.39 -30.51 17.04
CA ASP A 69 8.65 -30.63 18.29
C ASP A 69 9.12 -29.58 19.32
N ILE A 70 8.31 -29.39 20.37
CA ILE A 70 8.58 -28.37 21.39
C ILE A 70 9.91 -28.62 22.13
N PRO A 71 10.26 -29.84 22.56
CA PRO A 71 11.56 -30.10 23.19
C PRO A 71 12.77 -29.72 22.30
N VAL A 72 12.72 -30.04 21.00
CA VAL A 72 13.77 -29.69 20.04
C VAL A 72 13.84 -28.18 19.84
N LEU A 73 12.69 -27.53 19.62
CA LEU A 73 12.64 -26.07 19.46
C LEU A 73 13.18 -25.35 20.69
N ARG A 74 12.80 -25.79 21.91
CA ARG A 74 13.34 -25.27 23.17
C ARG A 74 14.86 -25.43 23.26
N SER A 75 15.39 -26.60 22.90
CA SER A 75 16.84 -26.86 22.92
C SER A 75 17.61 -25.98 21.93
N LEU A 76 17.03 -25.71 20.76
CA LEU A 76 17.60 -24.77 19.78
C LEU A 76 17.59 -23.34 20.32
N LEU A 77 16.47 -22.89 20.90
CA LEU A 77 16.33 -21.53 21.41
C LEU A 77 17.23 -21.26 22.62
N ASN A 78 17.33 -22.19 23.58
CA ASN A 78 18.25 -22.03 24.72
C ASN A 78 19.72 -21.83 24.31
N ARG A 79 20.11 -22.28 23.11
CA ARG A 79 21.46 -22.09 22.56
C ARG A 79 21.63 -20.78 21.79
N GLY A 80 20.55 -20.23 21.23
CA GLY A 80 20.61 -19.07 20.34
C GLY A 80 20.11 -17.76 20.93
N LEU A 81 19.27 -17.80 21.98
CA LEU A 81 18.74 -16.59 22.61
C LEU A 81 19.85 -15.82 23.34
N ALA A 82 19.86 -14.50 23.15
CA ALA A 82 20.75 -13.61 23.89
C ALA A 82 20.37 -13.60 25.40
N PRO A 83 21.35 -13.45 26.32
CA PRO A 83 21.09 -13.42 27.76
C PRO A 83 20.06 -12.35 28.20
N GLU A 84 20.00 -11.22 27.50
CA GLU A 84 19.10 -10.10 27.74
C GLU A 84 17.74 -10.22 27.04
N CYS A 85 17.45 -11.36 26.42
CA CYS A 85 16.18 -11.63 25.76
C CYS A 85 15.04 -11.67 26.78
N ALA A 86 14.10 -10.73 26.67
CA ALA A 86 12.93 -10.62 27.54
C ALA A 86 11.67 -11.26 26.92
N ALA A 87 11.63 -11.48 25.61
CA ALA A 87 10.53 -12.18 24.93
C ALA A 87 10.98 -12.79 23.60
N VAL A 88 10.26 -13.83 23.17
CA VAL A 88 10.46 -14.48 21.86
C VAL A 88 9.28 -14.18 20.96
N ARG A 89 9.52 -13.62 19.78
CA ARG A 89 8.52 -13.52 18.71
C ARG A 89 8.68 -14.70 17.77
N LEU A 90 7.78 -15.67 17.87
CA LEU A 90 7.82 -16.90 17.10
C LEU A 90 7.00 -16.75 15.81
N VAL A 91 7.69 -16.60 14.68
CA VAL A 91 7.11 -16.61 13.34
C VAL A 91 7.00 -18.07 12.88
N LEU A 92 5.92 -18.72 13.33
CA LEU A 92 5.51 -20.07 12.96
C LEU A 92 3.98 -20.06 12.77
N PRO A 93 3.46 -20.23 11.55
CA PRO A 93 2.02 -20.22 11.28
C PRO A 93 1.23 -21.14 12.21
N GLY A 94 0.17 -20.61 12.82
CA GLY A 94 -0.70 -21.36 13.73
C GLY A 94 -0.10 -21.72 15.10
N ALA A 95 1.12 -21.29 15.45
CA ALA A 95 1.74 -21.64 16.73
C ALA A 95 0.98 -21.14 17.96
N GLY A 96 0.15 -20.10 17.80
CA GLY A 96 -0.78 -19.58 18.82
C GLY A 96 -2.19 -20.16 18.76
N ALA A 97 -2.49 -21.05 17.81
CA ALA A 97 -3.79 -21.69 17.69
C ALA A 97 -3.92 -22.84 18.69
N PRO A 98 -5.01 -22.91 19.50
CA PRO A 98 -5.20 -24.00 20.44
C PRO A 98 -5.43 -25.34 19.72
N GLY A 99 -4.75 -26.38 20.17
CA GLY A 99 -4.96 -27.76 19.79
C GLY A 99 -6.17 -28.39 20.51
N PRO A 100 -6.40 -29.71 20.32
CA PRO A 100 -7.54 -30.41 20.90
C PRO A 100 -7.58 -30.41 22.44
N ASP A 101 -6.42 -30.29 23.08
CA ASP A 101 -6.25 -30.19 24.53
C ASP A 101 -6.35 -28.74 25.06
N GLY A 102 -6.61 -27.77 24.16
CA GLY A 102 -6.65 -26.34 24.47
C GLY A 102 -5.28 -25.68 24.58
N TRP A 103 -4.18 -26.44 24.45
CA TRP A 103 -2.82 -25.92 24.46
C TRP A 103 -2.31 -25.65 23.05
N CYS A 104 -1.37 -24.73 22.92
CA CYS A 104 -0.71 -24.43 21.66
C CYS A 104 0.81 -24.48 21.82
N ALA A 105 1.51 -24.58 20.70
CA ALA A 105 2.97 -24.62 20.65
C ALA A 105 3.61 -23.45 21.41
N ALA A 106 3.08 -22.24 21.20
CA ALA A 106 3.57 -21.03 21.86
C ALA A 106 3.38 -21.05 23.37
N ARG A 107 2.24 -21.57 23.88
CA ARG A 107 2.00 -21.71 25.32
C ARG A 107 2.98 -22.70 25.95
N HIS A 108 3.17 -23.88 25.34
CA HIS A 108 4.16 -24.84 25.84
C HIS A 108 5.57 -24.27 25.83
N LEU A 109 5.93 -23.54 24.78
CA LEU A 109 7.25 -22.94 24.67
C LEU A 109 7.45 -21.86 25.74
N ALA A 110 6.45 -20.99 25.97
CA ALA A 110 6.49 -19.96 27.00
C ALA A 110 6.71 -20.55 28.40
N GLU A 111 5.94 -21.56 28.79
CA GLU A 111 6.12 -22.27 30.08
C GLU A 111 7.52 -22.90 30.17
N SER A 112 7.98 -23.52 29.08
CA SER A 112 9.24 -24.28 29.10
C SER A 112 10.50 -23.40 29.09
N LEU A 113 10.43 -22.22 28.48
CA LEU A 113 11.50 -21.20 28.48
C LEU A 113 11.39 -20.27 29.69
N ASN A 114 10.25 -20.26 30.37
CA ASN A 114 9.89 -19.25 31.37
C ASN A 114 10.04 -17.81 30.83
N LEU A 115 9.64 -17.60 29.57
CA LEU A 115 9.69 -16.32 28.85
C LEU A 115 8.38 -16.09 28.09
N PRO A 116 7.93 -14.83 27.93
CA PRO A 116 6.84 -14.51 27.02
C PRO A 116 7.14 -14.98 25.58
N VAL A 117 6.16 -15.63 24.96
CA VAL A 117 6.19 -16.00 23.53
C VAL A 117 5.05 -15.30 22.80
N ILE A 118 5.38 -14.60 21.72
CA ILE A 118 4.41 -13.92 20.86
C ILE A 118 4.30 -14.72 19.57
N ALA A 119 3.11 -15.21 19.25
CA ALA A 119 2.91 -16.13 18.13
C ALA A 119 1.57 -15.89 17.40
N PRO A 120 1.51 -16.19 16.09
CA PRO A 120 0.29 -16.07 15.30
C PRO A 120 -0.61 -17.29 15.49
N ASP A 121 -1.93 -17.11 15.51
CA ASP A 121 -2.90 -18.22 15.45
C ASP A 121 -3.35 -18.59 14.02
N GLY A 122 -2.82 -17.89 13.00
CA GLY A 122 -3.09 -18.16 11.60
C GLY A 122 -1.83 -18.08 10.71
N PRO A 123 -1.99 -18.14 9.38
CA PRO A 123 -0.93 -17.87 8.41
C PRO A 123 -0.27 -16.50 8.63
N VAL A 124 1.02 -16.38 8.33
CA VAL A 124 1.76 -15.12 8.47
C VAL A 124 2.23 -14.62 7.12
N ILE A 125 1.99 -13.33 6.86
CA ILE A 125 2.62 -12.55 5.81
C ILE A 125 3.78 -11.78 6.43
N VAL A 126 4.97 -11.91 5.82
CA VAL A 126 6.21 -11.27 6.27
C VAL A 126 6.52 -10.07 5.37
N LEU A 127 6.70 -8.90 5.96
CA LEU A 127 6.99 -7.63 5.27
C LEU A 127 8.26 -6.98 5.85
N PRO A 128 8.92 -6.05 5.12
CA PRO A 128 10.18 -5.40 5.55
C PRO A 128 10.20 -4.70 6.91
N ASP A 129 9.06 -4.42 7.53
CA ASP A 129 9.00 -3.82 8.87
C ASP A 129 7.80 -4.31 9.69
N ALA A 130 7.09 -5.32 9.20
CA ALA A 130 5.84 -5.78 9.80
C ALA A 130 5.58 -7.26 9.54
N LEU A 131 4.84 -7.87 10.45
CA LEU A 131 4.31 -9.21 10.31
C LEU A 131 2.79 -9.14 10.42
N PHE A 132 2.08 -9.90 9.60
CA PHE A 132 0.61 -9.88 9.56
C PHE A 132 0.03 -11.29 9.65
N ALA A 133 -0.84 -11.53 10.62
CA ALA A 133 -1.61 -12.76 10.76
C ALA A 133 -2.84 -12.71 9.84
N PHE A 134 -2.79 -13.42 8.72
CA PHE A 134 -3.84 -13.44 7.72
C PHE A 134 -5.02 -14.30 8.19
N GLY A 135 -6.19 -13.68 8.40
CA GLY A 135 -7.37 -14.37 8.93
C GLY A 135 -7.25 -14.78 10.40
N GLY A 136 -6.27 -14.24 11.13
CA GLY A 136 -6.00 -14.54 12.53
C GLY A 136 -5.45 -13.33 13.29
N ALA A 137 -4.81 -13.58 14.42
CA ALA A 137 -4.18 -12.58 15.27
C ALA A 137 -2.85 -13.08 15.85
N TRP A 138 -2.01 -12.12 16.21
CA TRP A 138 -0.90 -12.35 17.12
C TRP A 138 -1.42 -12.43 18.55
N ARG A 139 -0.80 -13.33 19.32
CA ARG A 139 -1.14 -13.56 20.72
C ARG A 139 0.13 -13.63 21.56
N THR A 140 0.11 -12.98 22.71
CA THR A 140 1.18 -13.04 23.71
C THR A 140 0.85 -14.07 24.77
N PHE A 141 1.70 -15.08 24.90
CA PHE A 141 1.64 -16.14 25.91
C PHE A 141 2.67 -15.84 26.99
N ARG A 142 2.24 -15.61 28.23
CA ARG A 142 3.13 -15.46 29.39
C ARG A 142 3.05 -16.72 30.27
N PRO A 143 4.16 -17.17 30.88
CA PRO A 143 4.13 -18.33 31.78
C PRO A 143 3.07 -18.17 32.88
N GLY A 144 2.25 -19.18 33.09
CA GLY A 144 1.19 -19.23 34.10
C GLY A 144 0.01 -18.27 33.88
N ALA A 145 -0.05 -17.56 32.75
CA ALA A 145 -1.11 -16.58 32.47
C ALA A 145 -1.94 -16.96 31.26
N GLU A 146 -3.14 -16.38 31.16
CA GLU A 146 -3.97 -16.53 29.98
C GLU A 146 -3.42 -15.73 28.79
N PRO A 147 -3.56 -16.23 27.55
CA PRO A 147 -3.05 -15.55 26.36
C PRO A 147 -3.76 -14.22 26.10
N VAL A 148 -2.99 -13.19 25.75
CA VAL A 148 -3.52 -11.88 25.36
C VAL A 148 -3.53 -11.78 23.84
N VAL A 149 -4.64 -11.33 23.25
CA VAL A 149 -4.73 -11.09 21.79
C VAL A 149 -4.21 -9.70 21.47
N ASP A 150 -3.19 -9.62 20.61
CA ASP A 150 -2.51 -8.37 20.26
C ASP A 150 -3.04 -7.73 18.95
N GLY A 151 -3.80 -8.50 18.17
CA GLY A 151 -4.38 -8.11 16.88
C GLY A 151 -3.58 -8.65 15.70
N PRO A 152 -3.98 -8.33 14.45
CA PRO A 152 -3.44 -9.02 13.28
C PRO A 152 -2.05 -8.55 12.85
N ARG A 153 -1.53 -7.41 13.35
CA ARG A 153 -0.19 -6.91 12.99
C ARG A 153 0.78 -7.01 14.17
N HIS A 154 2.03 -7.31 13.87
CA HIS A 154 3.12 -7.29 14.84
C HIS A 154 4.42 -6.72 14.22
N PRO A 155 5.10 -5.76 14.88
CA PRO A 155 4.65 -4.99 16.03
C PRO A 155 3.33 -4.29 15.76
N ALA A 156 2.49 -4.15 16.79
CA ALA A 156 1.19 -3.51 16.63
C ALA A 156 1.39 -2.00 16.37
N PRO A 157 0.97 -1.46 15.21
CA PRO A 157 1.03 -0.01 14.99
C PRO A 157 0.08 0.70 15.96
N ARG A 158 0.33 1.99 16.22
CA ARG A 158 -0.38 2.76 17.28
C ARG A 158 -1.91 2.73 17.12
N TRP A 159 -2.37 2.66 15.89
CA TRP A 159 -3.78 2.65 15.50
C TRP A 159 -4.43 1.26 15.55
N GLN A 160 -3.68 0.17 15.70
CA GLN A 160 -4.25 -1.19 15.67
C GLN A 160 -5.27 -1.41 16.80
N ARG A 161 -4.93 -0.95 18.01
CA ARG A 161 -5.78 -1.16 19.20
C ARG A 161 -7.12 -0.45 19.07
N THR A 162 -7.12 0.74 18.49
CA THR A 162 -8.37 1.48 18.25
C THR A 162 -9.15 0.84 17.10
N LEU A 163 -8.47 0.34 16.07
CA LEU A 163 -9.07 -0.25 14.88
C LEU A 163 -9.63 -1.67 15.06
N THR A 164 -9.30 -2.40 16.13
CA THR A 164 -9.61 -3.83 16.25
C THR A 164 -10.70 -4.09 17.30
N PRO A 165 -11.87 -4.66 16.93
CA PRO A 165 -12.31 -4.98 15.56
C PRO A 165 -12.75 -3.72 14.79
N PRO A 166 -12.64 -3.72 13.44
CA PRO A 166 -13.14 -2.60 12.66
C PRO A 166 -14.68 -2.55 12.74
N PRO A 167 -15.30 -1.37 12.55
CA PRO A 167 -16.73 -1.25 12.40
C PRO A 167 -17.24 -2.21 11.32
N GLN A 168 -18.40 -2.83 11.57
CA GLN A 168 -19.03 -3.70 10.59
C GLN A 168 -19.43 -2.88 9.36
N ALA A 169 -19.08 -3.40 8.18
CA ALA A 169 -19.56 -2.89 6.90
C ALA A 169 -20.87 -3.58 6.51
N GLU A 170 -21.74 -2.85 5.82
CA GLU A 170 -23.02 -3.36 5.30
C GLU A 170 -22.85 -3.73 3.84
N ALA A 171 -23.53 -4.81 3.40
CA ALA A 171 -23.45 -5.24 2.01
C ALA A 171 -23.95 -4.13 1.06
N PRO A 172 -23.31 -3.93 -0.11
CA PRO A 172 -22.25 -4.77 -0.71
C PRO A 172 -20.82 -4.51 -0.19
N LEU A 173 -20.61 -3.50 0.66
CA LEU A 173 -19.30 -3.13 1.19
C LEU A 173 -18.78 -4.18 2.18
N ARG A 174 -17.53 -4.58 2.01
CA ARG A 174 -16.74 -5.29 3.01
C ARG A 174 -15.50 -4.48 3.39
N ALA A 175 -15.11 -4.62 4.65
CA ALA A 175 -13.87 -4.09 5.18
C ALA A 175 -13.00 -5.25 5.67
N THR A 176 -11.94 -5.56 4.94
CA THR A 176 -11.01 -6.64 5.28
C THR A 176 -9.73 -6.04 5.88
N PRO A 177 -9.26 -6.51 7.05
CA PRO A 177 -7.96 -6.10 7.58
C PRO A 177 -6.82 -6.45 6.61
N ILE A 178 -5.95 -5.48 6.36
CA ILE A 178 -4.68 -5.64 5.63
C ILE A 178 -3.53 -5.09 6.48
N PRO A 179 -2.25 -5.40 6.20
CA PRO A 179 -1.11 -4.93 6.97
C PRO A 179 -1.11 -3.41 7.20
N ALA A 180 -1.35 -2.61 6.17
CA ALA A 180 -1.33 -1.15 6.28
C ALA A 180 -2.63 -0.51 6.82
N GLY A 181 -3.70 -1.29 7.04
CA GLY A 181 -4.99 -0.76 7.47
C GLY A 181 -6.17 -1.62 7.04
N LEU A 182 -7.10 -1.06 6.27
CA LEU A 182 -8.29 -1.75 5.79
C LEU A 182 -8.37 -1.73 4.26
N TRP A 183 -8.93 -2.80 3.72
CA TRP A 183 -9.32 -2.90 2.32
C TRP A 183 -10.84 -2.88 2.21
N LEU A 184 -11.37 -1.88 1.51
CA LEU A 184 -12.77 -1.66 1.22
C LEU A 184 -13.09 -2.18 -0.18
N HIS A 185 -13.86 -3.27 -0.26
CA HIS A 185 -14.14 -3.99 -1.51
C HIS A 185 -15.51 -4.68 -1.48
N THR A 186 -15.92 -5.30 -2.59
CA THR A 186 -17.19 -6.05 -2.64
C THR A 186 -17.06 -7.49 -2.16
N ALA A 187 -18.20 -8.09 -1.85
CA ALA A 187 -18.31 -9.14 -0.85
C ALA A 187 -17.98 -10.58 -1.27
N ASP A 188 -17.62 -10.84 -2.53
CA ASP A 188 -18.00 -12.14 -3.12
C ASP A 188 -16.83 -13.05 -3.51
N ARG A 189 -15.58 -12.63 -3.30
CA ARG A 189 -14.40 -13.40 -3.71
C ARG A 189 -13.45 -13.65 -2.55
N VAL A 190 -12.99 -14.90 -2.44
CA VAL A 190 -11.92 -15.30 -1.52
C VAL A 190 -10.72 -14.37 -1.71
N VAL A 191 -10.21 -13.88 -0.59
CA VAL A 191 -9.03 -13.03 -0.56
C VAL A 191 -7.81 -13.93 -0.62
N ALA A 192 -6.98 -13.73 -1.63
CA ALA A 192 -5.72 -14.45 -1.75
C ALA A 192 -4.63 -13.71 -0.97
N PRO A 193 -3.75 -14.43 -0.24
CA PRO A 193 -2.68 -13.82 0.55
C PRO A 193 -1.59 -13.13 -0.30
N ASP A 194 -1.54 -13.41 -1.60
CA ASP A 194 -0.63 -12.78 -2.58
C ASP A 194 -1.26 -11.58 -3.29
N ASP A 195 -2.48 -11.15 -2.92
CA ASP A 195 -3.10 -9.95 -3.47
C ASP A 195 -2.24 -8.71 -3.14
N PRO A 196 -1.96 -7.82 -4.13
CA PRO A 196 -1.17 -6.61 -3.94
C PRO A 196 -1.54 -5.73 -2.74
N VAL A 197 -2.79 -5.77 -2.26
CA VAL A 197 -3.21 -5.03 -1.05
C VAL A 197 -2.43 -5.43 0.20
N PHE A 198 -1.90 -6.65 0.27
CA PHE A 198 -1.07 -7.12 1.39
C PHE A 198 0.36 -6.60 1.34
N ALA A 199 0.81 -6.04 0.20
CA ALA A 199 2.12 -5.46 0.03
C ALA A 199 2.15 -3.93 0.28
N VAL A 200 1.00 -3.31 0.59
CA VAL A 200 0.94 -1.88 0.91
C VAL A 200 1.81 -1.59 2.14
N PRO A 201 2.77 -0.64 2.06
CA PRO A 201 3.66 -0.33 3.17
C PRO A 201 2.87 0.13 4.40
N VAL A 202 3.24 -0.39 5.57
CA VAL A 202 2.63 0.00 6.84
C VAL A 202 3.21 1.33 7.30
N ASP A 203 2.35 2.34 7.48
CA ASP A 203 2.73 3.56 8.19
C ASP A 203 2.35 3.40 9.68
N PRO A 204 3.32 3.39 10.61
CA PRO A 204 3.01 3.29 12.04
C PRO A 204 2.20 4.49 12.55
N ALA A 205 2.21 5.62 11.83
CA ALA A 205 1.49 6.83 12.19
C ALA A 205 0.06 6.88 11.64
N SER A 206 -0.25 6.24 10.51
CA SER A 206 -1.53 6.43 9.84
C SER A 206 -2.12 5.14 9.27
N VAL A 207 -3.45 5.10 9.18
CA VAL A 207 -4.18 3.97 8.58
C VAL A 207 -4.34 4.23 7.09
N SER A 208 -3.99 3.22 6.29
CA SER A 208 -4.28 3.19 4.86
C SER A 208 -5.61 2.50 4.58
N LEU A 209 -6.43 3.12 3.74
CA LEU A 209 -7.68 2.59 3.24
C LEU A 209 -7.54 2.31 1.75
N VAL A 210 -7.37 1.05 1.40
CA VAL A 210 -7.36 0.62 -0.01
C VAL A 210 -8.81 0.47 -0.46
N ILE A 211 -9.17 1.06 -1.59
CA ILE A 211 -10.56 1.15 -2.06
C ILE A 211 -10.69 0.53 -3.45
N GLY A 212 -11.63 -0.41 -3.58
CA GLY A 212 -11.89 -1.14 -4.82
C GLY A 212 -11.06 -2.42 -4.94
N ARG A 213 -11.37 -3.21 -5.96
CA ARG A 213 -10.67 -4.45 -6.30
C ARG A 213 -10.75 -4.66 -7.81
N PRO A 214 -9.69 -5.17 -8.47
CA PRO A 214 -9.76 -5.59 -9.86
C PRO A 214 -10.87 -6.62 -10.10
N GLY A 215 -11.69 -6.37 -11.11
CA GLY A 215 -12.82 -7.19 -11.50
C GLY A 215 -14.09 -6.98 -10.68
N ASP A 216 -14.03 -6.22 -9.58
CA ASP A 216 -15.21 -5.91 -8.78
C ASP A 216 -15.96 -4.68 -9.36
N PRO A 217 -17.29 -4.62 -9.22
CA PRO A 217 -18.05 -3.42 -9.53
C PRO A 217 -17.62 -2.26 -8.61
N VAL A 218 -17.83 -1.03 -9.09
CA VAL A 218 -17.53 0.18 -8.31
C VAL A 218 -18.43 0.22 -7.07
N LEU A 219 -17.82 0.49 -5.91
CA LEU A 219 -18.54 0.64 -4.65
C LEU A 219 -19.36 1.96 -4.63
N PRO A 220 -20.54 1.99 -4.00
CA PRO A 220 -21.30 3.23 -3.84
C PRO A 220 -20.55 4.25 -2.96
N ALA A 221 -20.27 5.43 -3.51
CA ALA A 221 -19.48 6.46 -2.81
C ALA A 221 -20.11 6.94 -1.50
N ALA A 222 -21.44 6.98 -1.41
CA ALA A 222 -22.15 7.37 -0.20
C ALA A 222 -21.89 6.39 0.96
N GLU A 223 -21.95 5.09 0.69
CA GLU A 223 -21.74 4.02 1.68
C GLU A 223 -20.29 3.99 2.15
N VAL A 224 -19.33 4.12 1.22
CA VAL A 224 -17.91 4.19 1.57
C VAL A 224 -17.62 5.44 2.40
N ALA A 225 -18.17 6.60 2.02
CA ALA A 225 -17.98 7.83 2.78
C ALA A 225 -18.56 7.71 4.20
N GLU A 226 -19.74 7.12 4.35
CA GLU A 226 -20.34 6.89 5.66
C GLU A 226 -19.50 5.95 6.53
N TYR A 227 -19.03 4.85 5.95
CA TYR A 227 -18.13 3.91 6.63
C TYR A 227 -16.87 4.62 7.15
N ILE A 228 -16.22 5.43 6.30
CA ILE A 228 -15.02 6.17 6.67
C ILE A 228 -15.32 7.20 7.77
N ARG A 229 -16.46 7.88 7.75
CA ARG A 229 -16.86 8.81 8.83
C ARG A 229 -17.05 8.09 10.17
N ARG A 230 -17.63 6.88 10.17
CA ARG A 230 -17.71 6.06 11.40
C ARG A 230 -16.34 5.63 11.90
N LEU A 231 -15.38 5.49 10.98
CA LEU A 231 -14.01 5.08 11.26
C LEU A 231 -13.13 6.23 11.74
N ALA A 232 -13.45 7.48 11.40
CA ALA A 232 -12.61 8.66 11.65
C ALA A 232 -12.17 8.83 13.13
N PRO A 233 -13.04 8.63 14.15
CA PRO A 233 -12.62 8.70 15.56
C PRO A 233 -11.53 7.69 15.93
N THR A 234 -11.41 6.62 15.14
CA THR A 234 -10.50 5.50 15.37
C THR A 234 -9.16 5.65 14.66
N ILE A 235 -9.19 6.21 13.44
CA ILE A 235 -8.03 6.26 12.53
C ILE A 235 -7.39 7.64 12.42
N GLY A 236 -7.98 8.64 13.09
CA GLY A 236 -7.51 10.02 13.13
C GLY A 236 -8.03 10.87 11.96
N ASP A 237 -7.61 12.13 11.96
CA ASP A 237 -8.23 13.18 11.15
C ASP A 237 -7.69 13.30 9.71
N GLU A 238 -6.71 12.45 9.33
CA GLU A 238 -6.06 12.44 8.01
C GLU A 238 -5.83 11.00 7.48
N PRO A 239 -6.88 10.26 7.11
CA PRO A 239 -6.73 8.95 6.49
C PRO A 239 -6.03 9.03 5.12
N LEU A 240 -5.31 7.97 4.75
CA LEU A 240 -4.75 7.78 3.42
C LEU A 240 -5.67 6.88 2.59
N LEU A 241 -6.16 7.37 1.46
CA LEU A 241 -6.94 6.60 0.49
C LEU A 241 -6.05 6.14 -0.66
N ILE A 242 -6.16 4.87 -1.03
CA ILE A 242 -5.38 4.25 -2.10
C ILE A 242 -6.35 3.53 -3.07
N PRO A 243 -6.44 3.94 -4.35
CA PRO A 243 -7.31 3.27 -5.30
C PRO A 243 -6.71 1.94 -5.77
N TYR A 244 -7.55 0.92 -5.91
CA TYR A 244 -7.20 -0.38 -6.45
C TYR A 244 -8.24 -0.89 -7.44
N GLY A 245 -7.81 -1.22 -8.66
CA GLY A 245 -8.72 -1.63 -9.73
C GLY A 245 -9.73 -0.55 -10.08
N SER A 246 -11.02 -0.85 -9.93
CA SER A 246 -12.13 0.06 -10.22
C SER A 246 -12.26 1.25 -9.26
N GLY A 247 -11.40 1.36 -8.24
CA GLY A 247 -11.47 2.41 -7.21
C GLY A 247 -10.96 3.81 -7.61
N GLY A 248 -10.37 3.99 -8.79
CA GLY A 248 -9.73 5.25 -9.20
C GLY A 248 -10.63 6.48 -9.09
N HIS A 249 -11.74 6.50 -9.83
CA HIS A 249 -12.70 7.61 -9.78
C HIS A 249 -13.38 7.76 -8.41
N LEU A 250 -13.67 6.64 -7.75
CA LEU A 250 -14.33 6.62 -6.45
C LEU A 250 -13.48 7.31 -5.38
N VAL A 251 -12.17 7.03 -5.33
CA VAL A 251 -11.26 7.69 -4.39
C VAL A 251 -11.21 9.19 -4.64
N ASP A 252 -11.23 9.62 -5.90
CA ASP A 252 -11.21 11.03 -6.28
C ASP A 252 -12.50 11.77 -5.83
N GLU A 253 -13.67 11.13 -5.95
CA GLU A 253 -14.94 11.64 -5.41
C GLU A 253 -14.90 11.72 -3.88
N LEU A 254 -14.47 10.64 -3.21
CA LEU A 254 -14.38 10.56 -1.75
C LEU A 254 -13.45 11.63 -1.18
N ALA A 255 -12.34 11.92 -1.86
CA ALA A 255 -11.38 12.92 -1.43
C ALA A 255 -11.96 14.34 -1.35
N VAL A 256 -12.93 14.66 -2.20
CA VAL A 256 -13.65 15.95 -2.16
C VAL A 256 -14.78 15.91 -1.13
N ARG A 257 -15.45 14.76 -0.97
CA ARG A 257 -16.67 14.61 -0.15
C ARG A 257 -16.41 14.39 1.34
N LEU A 258 -15.27 13.80 1.70
CA LEU A 258 -14.95 13.42 3.07
C LEU A 258 -14.51 14.59 3.96
N PRO A 259 -13.63 15.51 3.51
CA PRO A 259 -13.15 16.57 4.38
C PRO A 259 -14.29 17.44 4.93
N GLY A 260 -14.29 17.68 6.23
CA GLY A 260 -15.32 18.43 6.95
C GLY A 260 -15.35 18.10 8.44
N ASP A 261 -16.52 18.13 9.06
CA ASP A 261 -16.69 18.03 10.52
C ASP A 261 -16.07 16.78 11.16
N ALA A 262 -16.06 15.65 10.45
CA ALA A 262 -15.56 14.37 10.99
C ALA A 262 -14.15 14.01 10.51
N VAL A 263 -13.65 14.65 9.45
CA VAL A 263 -12.36 14.33 8.81
C VAL A 263 -11.70 15.63 8.40
N ALA A 264 -10.65 16.05 9.10
CA ALA A 264 -10.03 17.37 8.85
C ALA A 264 -9.38 17.46 7.47
N SER A 265 -8.80 16.36 6.99
CA SER A 265 -8.21 16.27 5.66
C SER A 265 -8.12 14.83 5.17
N VAL A 266 -7.85 14.62 3.89
CA VAL A 266 -7.64 13.29 3.33
C VAL A 266 -6.37 13.31 2.48
N ARG A 267 -5.51 12.30 2.64
CA ARG A 267 -4.44 12.03 1.68
C ARG A 267 -4.92 11.01 0.66
N VAL A 268 -4.52 11.20 -0.59
CA VAL A 268 -4.85 10.31 -1.69
C VAL A 268 -3.58 9.97 -2.42
N ASP A 269 -3.27 8.68 -2.50
CA ASP A 269 -2.27 8.17 -3.45
C ASP A 269 -2.91 8.00 -4.83
N ALA A 270 -2.13 8.26 -5.88
CA ALA A 270 -2.61 8.15 -7.26
C ALA A 270 -2.85 6.71 -7.73
N GLY A 271 -2.45 5.71 -6.94
CA GLY A 271 -2.47 4.30 -7.31
C GLY A 271 -1.86 3.42 -6.23
N MET A 272 -1.76 2.13 -6.52
CA MET A 272 -1.12 1.16 -5.63
C MET A 272 0.39 1.43 -5.53
N PRO A 273 1.00 1.24 -4.34
CA PRO A 273 2.44 1.36 -4.18
C PRO A 273 3.16 0.31 -5.02
N ALA A 274 4.22 0.74 -5.70
CA ALA A 274 5.12 -0.11 -6.45
C ALA A 274 6.56 0.42 -6.32
N VAL A 275 7.53 -0.36 -6.76
CA VAL A 275 8.95 -0.02 -6.73
C VAL A 275 9.48 -0.08 -8.17
N GLU A 276 10.18 0.95 -8.62
CA GLU A 276 10.89 0.97 -9.91
C GLU A 276 12.27 0.28 -9.78
N ALA A 277 12.96 0.06 -10.91
CA ALA A 277 14.23 -0.68 -10.94
C ALA A 277 15.35 -0.10 -10.06
N ASP A 278 15.26 1.19 -9.73
CA ASP A 278 16.22 1.91 -8.89
C ASP A 278 15.77 2.03 -7.42
N ASP A 279 14.90 1.11 -6.96
CA ASP A 279 14.27 1.11 -5.64
C ASP A 279 13.43 2.37 -5.31
N VAL A 280 13.05 3.12 -6.35
CA VAL A 280 12.23 4.32 -6.21
C VAL A 280 10.78 3.91 -5.99
N ALA A 281 10.23 4.27 -4.82
CA ALA A 281 8.83 4.09 -4.51
C ALA A 281 7.96 4.98 -5.40
N VAL A 282 7.02 4.36 -6.12
CA VAL A 282 6.05 5.01 -6.99
C VAL A 282 4.63 4.57 -6.67
N ARG A 283 3.66 5.28 -7.22
CA ARG A 283 2.23 4.97 -7.21
C ARG A 283 1.80 4.70 -8.63
N THR A 284 1.29 3.48 -8.85
CA THR A 284 0.92 2.96 -10.16
C THR A 284 -0.57 2.70 -10.18
N VAL A 285 -1.25 3.24 -11.19
CA VAL A 285 -2.67 2.96 -11.41
C VAL A 285 -2.80 1.49 -11.78
N VAL A 286 -3.74 0.79 -11.15
CA VAL A 286 -4.09 -0.59 -11.46
C VAL A 286 -5.47 -0.60 -12.10
N ASP A 287 -5.58 -1.14 -13.31
CA ASP A 287 -6.85 -1.19 -14.04
C ASP A 287 -7.82 -2.25 -13.47
N ALA A 288 -9.04 -2.27 -14.01
CA ALA A 288 -10.05 -3.25 -13.63
C ALA A 288 -9.63 -4.71 -13.90
N ALA A 289 -8.63 -4.97 -14.75
CA ALA A 289 -8.08 -6.30 -14.99
C ALA A 289 -6.93 -6.66 -14.04
N GLY A 290 -6.56 -5.77 -13.13
CA GLY A 290 -5.50 -5.99 -12.14
C GLY A 290 -4.10 -5.69 -12.69
N ARG A 291 -4.01 -5.06 -13.87
CA ARG A 291 -2.74 -4.72 -14.50
C ARG A 291 -2.28 -3.36 -14.04
N ALA A 292 -1.01 -3.27 -13.65
CA ALA A 292 -0.31 -2.01 -13.47
C ALA A 292 -0.20 -1.30 -14.83
N VAL A 293 -0.92 -0.19 -15.02
CA VAL A 293 -1.10 0.43 -16.34
C VAL A 293 -0.22 1.63 -16.59
N TRP A 294 -0.07 2.55 -15.63
CA TRP A 294 0.77 3.75 -15.79
C TRP A 294 0.98 4.47 -14.44
N ARG A 295 1.86 5.47 -14.45
CA ARG A 295 2.25 6.23 -13.25
C ARG A 295 1.98 7.74 -13.43
N PRO A 296 0.91 8.29 -12.82
CA PRO A 296 0.57 9.71 -12.94
C PRO A 296 1.67 10.64 -12.40
N PRO A 297 1.88 11.85 -12.95
CA PRO A 297 2.85 12.80 -12.39
C PRO A 297 2.54 13.21 -10.95
N ALA A 298 1.26 13.45 -10.62
CA ALA A 298 0.82 13.61 -9.24
C ALA A 298 0.79 12.24 -8.55
N GLN A 299 1.57 12.06 -7.48
CA GLN A 299 1.70 10.77 -6.79
C GLN A 299 0.92 10.73 -5.49
N GLN A 300 0.87 11.84 -4.77
CA GLN A 300 0.05 12.00 -3.57
C GLN A 300 -0.48 13.42 -3.44
N LEU A 301 -1.76 13.54 -3.10
CA LEU A 301 -2.47 14.79 -2.89
C LEU A 301 -3.06 14.84 -1.48
N ARG A 302 -3.22 16.04 -0.94
CA ARG A 302 -3.97 16.33 0.29
C ARG A 302 -5.19 17.18 -0.04
N PHE A 303 -6.34 16.73 0.43
CA PHE A 303 -7.62 17.42 0.30
C PHE A 303 -8.04 18.00 1.64
N GLN A 304 -8.49 19.25 1.64
CA GLN A 304 -8.97 19.98 2.81
C GLN A 304 -10.27 20.72 2.47
N PRO A 305 -11.17 20.97 3.43
CA PRO A 305 -12.43 21.65 3.17
C PRO A 305 -12.20 23.03 2.54
N GLY A 306 -12.89 23.31 1.43
CA GLY A 306 -12.87 24.60 0.75
C GLY A 306 -11.55 24.99 0.05
N ARG A 307 -10.53 24.11 0.05
CA ARG A 307 -9.22 24.39 -0.56
C ARG A 307 -9.00 23.55 -1.82
N ALA A 308 -8.21 24.08 -2.75
CA ALA A 308 -7.73 23.26 -3.85
C ALA A 308 -6.85 22.10 -3.32
N PRO A 309 -6.86 20.93 -3.99
CA PRO A 309 -5.98 19.81 -3.63
C PRO A 309 -4.51 20.24 -3.63
N ARG A 310 -3.80 19.92 -2.55
CA ARG A 310 -2.38 20.24 -2.40
C ARG A 310 -1.52 19.05 -2.77
N LEU A 311 -0.58 19.25 -3.69
CA LEU A 311 0.42 18.25 -4.04
C LEU A 311 1.40 18.00 -2.89
N LEU A 312 1.57 16.73 -2.52
CA LEU A 312 2.52 16.28 -1.49
C LEU A 312 3.71 15.56 -2.14
N HIS A 313 3.42 14.61 -3.02
CA HIS A 313 4.42 13.84 -3.75
C HIS A 313 4.12 13.85 -5.24
N TRP A 314 5.18 13.92 -6.05
CA TRP A 314 5.07 14.04 -7.50
C TRP A 314 6.31 13.54 -8.21
N ARG A 315 6.16 13.21 -9.49
CA ARG A 315 7.26 12.87 -10.40
C ARG A 315 7.54 14.05 -11.31
N PRO A 316 8.80 14.49 -11.45
CA PRO A 316 9.15 15.57 -12.35
C PRO A 316 8.92 15.15 -13.81
N PRO A 317 8.04 15.83 -14.56
CA PRO A 317 7.84 15.51 -15.97
C PRO A 317 9.06 15.88 -16.84
N LEU A 318 9.96 16.73 -16.32
CA LEU A 318 11.21 17.13 -16.98
C LEU A 318 12.41 16.83 -16.06
N PRO A 319 13.14 15.72 -16.25
CA PRO A 319 14.21 15.30 -15.35
C PRO A 319 15.32 16.34 -15.13
N HIS A 320 15.58 17.20 -16.13
CA HIS A 320 16.67 18.19 -16.10
C HIS A 320 16.19 19.63 -15.91
N ALA A 321 14.88 19.86 -15.77
CA ALA A 321 14.37 21.22 -15.56
C ALA A 321 14.47 21.64 -14.09
N SER A 322 14.77 22.92 -13.87
CA SER A 322 14.82 23.48 -12.52
C SER A 322 13.45 23.47 -11.86
N THR A 323 13.36 22.86 -10.69
CA THR A 323 12.18 22.93 -9.82
C THR A 323 12.17 24.29 -9.12
N VAL A 324 11.06 25.03 -9.26
CA VAL A 324 10.88 26.37 -8.66
C VAL A 324 9.91 26.34 -7.46
N GLY A 325 9.21 25.24 -7.26
CA GLY A 325 8.29 25.01 -6.15
C GLY A 325 7.73 23.58 -6.16
N THR A 326 6.84 23.25 -5.22
CA THR A 326 6.21 21.92 -5.18
C THR A 326 5.41 21.66 -6.45
N GLY A 327 5.80 20.63 -7.22
CA GLY A 327 5.15 20.30 -8.48
C GLY A 327 5.45 21.25 -9.64
N LEU A 328 6.33 22.24 -9.45
CA LEU A 328 6.54 23.33 -10.40
C LEU A 328 7.94 23.27 -11.01
N GLN A 329 8.02 23.14 -12.33
CA GLN A 329 9.28 23.21 -13.08
C GLN A 329 9.25 24.33 -14.11
N ARG A 330 10.41 24.94 -14.35
CA ARG A 330 10.57 25.92 -15.43
C ARG A 330 10.56 25.21 -16.77
N LEU A 331 9.64 25.60 -17.66
CA LEU A 331 9.50 25.03 -19.00
C LEU A 331 10.23 25.88 -20.06
N ALA A 332 10.08 27.20 -19.97
CA ALA A 332 10.73 28.22 -20.79
C ALA A 332 10.71 29.57 -20.04
N ASP A 333 11.26 30.63 -20.66
CA ASP A 333 11.19 31.97 -20.07
C ASP A 333 9.74 32.43 -19.94
N GLY A 334 9.35 32.82 -18.73
CA GLY A 334 7.96 33.21 -18.39
C GLY A 334 6.95 32.06 -18.33
N TRP A 335 7.36 30.80 -18.55
CA TRP A 335 6.45 29.64 -18.58
C TRP A 335 6.87 28.53 -17.63
N LEU A 336 5.89 28.01 -16.89
CA LEU A 336 6.02 26.91 -15.96
C LEU A 336 5.21 25.70 -16.43
N VAL A 337 5.64 24.51 -16.01
CA VAL A 337 4.79 23.32 -15.96
C VAL A 337 4.51 22.99 -14.50
N GLU A 338 3.23 22.92 -14.15
CA GLU A 338 2.73 22.54 -12.84
C GLU A 338 2.13 21.14 -12.90
N VAL A 339 2.52 20.27 -11.98
CA VAL A 339 1.84 19.01 -11.73
C VAL A 339 0.59 19.30 -10.90
N VAL A 340 -0.58 18.98 -11.46
CA VAL A 340 -1.89 19.18 -10.83
C VAL A 340 -2.63 17.84 -10.74
N ARG A 341 -3.76 17.83 -10.01
CA ARG A 341 -4.59 16.63 -9.78
C ARG A 341 -4.88 15.83 -11.06
N CYS A 342 -5.29 16.51 -12.13
CA CYS A 342 -5.70 15.89 -13.38
C CYS A 342 -4.55 15.66 -14.40
N GLY A 343 -3.33 16.13 -14.10
CA GLY A 343 -2.19 15.99 -15.00
C GLY A 343 -1.21 17.14 -14.93
N LEU A 344 -0.97 17.78 -16.08
CA LEU A 344 0.04 18.81 -16.27
C LEU A 344 -0.60 20.11 -16.72
N TRP A 345 -0.27 21.21 -16.06
CA TRP A 345 -0.71 22.55 -16.42
C TRP A 345 0.48 23.41 -16.83
N ILE A 346 0.56 23.73 -18.12
CA ILE A 346 1.52 24.66 -18.68
C ILE A 346 0.93 26.06 -18.62
N ARG A 347 1.57 26.96 -17.87
CA ARG A 347 1.03 28.29 -17.61
C ARG A 347 2.11 29.38 -17.56
N PRO A 348 1.73 30.65 -17.78
CA PRO A 348 2.58 31.77 -17.43
C PRO A 348 2.94 31.75 -15.94
N ASP A 349 4.14 32.23 -15.60
CA ASP A 349 4.63 32.27 -14.21
C ASP A 349 3.70 32.99 -13.22
N ARG A 350 3.10 34.09 -13.67
CA ARG A 350 2.15 34.94 -12.93
C ARG A 350 0.72 34.39 -12.84
N GLU A 351 0.41 33.32 -13.55
CA GLU A 351 -0.94 32.73 -13.56
C GLU A 351 -1.13 31.82 -12.35
N ASP A 352 -2.22 31.99 -11.60
CA ASP A 352 -2.52 31.19 -10.42
C ASP A 352 -4.04 30.99 -10.28
N ASP A 353 -4.52 29.78 -10.59
CA ASP A 353 -5.95 29.46 -10.63
C ASP A 353 -6.26 28.11 -9.98
N ASP A 354 -6.93 28.19 -8.83
CA ASP A 354 -7.39 27.01 -8.09
C ASP A 354 -8.46 26.20 -8.83
N ALA A 355 -9.20 26.78 -9.78
CA ALA A 355 -10.17 26.05 -10.59
C ALA A 355 -9.48 24.94 -11.40
N VAL A 356 -8.30 25.20 -11.97
CA VAL A 356 -7.51 24.20 -12.71
C VAL A 356 -7.07 23.07 -11.78
N ARG A 357 -6.64 23.40 -10.55
CA ARG A 357 -6.21 22.41 -9.54
C ARG A 357 -7.34 21.53 -9.03
N ARG A 358 -8.59 22.00 -9.13
CA ARG A 358 -9.79 21.25 -8.71
C ARG A 358 -10.29 20.27 -9.76
N ILE A 359 -9.84 20.37 -11.02
CA ILE A 359 -10.25 19.44 -12.09
C ILE A 359 -9.98 17.99 -11.64
N PRO A 360 -10.99 17.11 -11.63
CA PRO A 360 -10.86 15.70 -11.24
C PRO A 360 -9.78 14.94 -12.01
N ALA A 361 -9.19 13.96 -11.35
CA ALA A 361 -8.27 13.04 -12.01
C ALA A 361 -9.04 12.03 -12.87
N ASP A 362 -8.49 11.70 -14.04
CA ASP A 362 -8.96 10.59 -14.87
C ASP A 362 -7.93 9.46 -14.75
N PRO A 363 -8.31 8.26 -14.27
CA PRO A 363 -7.38 7.14 -14.10
C PRO A 363 -6.86 6.59 -15.44
N ASP A 364 -7.48 6.95 -16.57
CA ASP A 364 -7.06 6.50 -17.91
C ASP A 364 -6.35 7.58 -18.72
N ARG A 365 -6.43 8.86 -18.32
CA ARG A 365 -5.93 9.99 -19.10
C ARG A 365 -5.02 10.91 -18.30
N LEU A 366 -4.07 11.50 -19.00
CA LEU A 366 -3.23 12.59 -18.50
C LEU A 366 -3.66 13.90 -19.18
N LEU A 367 -4.34 14.79 -18.45
CA LEU A 367 -4.71 16.08 -19.04
C LEU A 367 -3.48 16.98 -19.18
N LEU A 368 -3.28 17.54 -20.37
CA LEU A 368 -2.27 18.56 -20.63
C LEU A 368 -2.96 19.89 -20.93
N LEU A 369 -3.05 20.73 -19.90
CA LEU A 369 -3.67 22.05 -19.98
C LEU A 369 -2.61 23.08 -20.41
N VAL A 370 -2.93 23.93 -21.39
CA VAL A 370 -1.98 24.95 -21.87
C VAL A 370 -2.60 26.34 -21.86
N GLY A 371 -2.00 27.25 -21.09
CA GLY A 371 -2.41 28.64 -20.96
C GLY A 371 -3.25 28.92 -19.73
N ALA A 372 -3.90 30.09 -19.73
CA ALA A 372 -4.85 30.53 -18.72
C ALA A 372 -6.29 30.33 -19.22
N PRO A 373 -7.27 30.08 -18.33
CA PRO A 373 -8.66 30.04 -18.74
C PRO A 373 -9.10 31.33 -19.47
N GLY A 374 -9.71 31.17 -20.64
CA GLY A 374 -10.25 32.30 -21.42
C GLY A 374 -9.25 33.07 -22.28
N ALA A 375 -7.95 32.76 -22.25
CA ALA A 375 -6.95 33.40 -23.11
C ALA A 375 -6.16 32.36 -23.92
N PRO A 376 -6.07 32.50 -25.26
CA PRO A 376 -5.25 31.59 -26.05
C PRO A 376 -3.77 31.72 -25.65
N PRO A 377 -3.04 30.60 -25.48
CA PRO A 377 -1.62 30.65 -25.17
C PRO A 377 -0.80 31.31 -26.29
N ALA A 378 0.24 32.05 -25.91
CA ALA A 378 1.17 32.66 -26.87
C ALA A 378 1.85 31.58 -27.73
N THR A 379 2.06 31.86 -29.01
CA THR A 379 2.65 30.90 -29.97
C THR A 379 4.06 30.44 -29.59
N GLU A 380 4.78 31.26 -28.83
CA GLU A 380 6.13 31.01 -28.32
C GLU A 380 6.22 29.80 -27.37
N VAL A 381 5.11 29.40 -26.73
CA VAL A 381 5.11 28.27 -25.79
C VAL A 381 5.23 26.91 -26.49
N TRP A 382 4.69 26.79 -27.70
CA TRP A 382 4.50 25.50 -28.36
C TRP A 382 5.77 24.67 -28.59
N PRO A 383 6.93 25.26 -28.95
CA PRO A 383 8.19 24.52 -28.99
C PRO A 383 8.55 23.90 -27.63
N ALA A 384 8.25 24.60 -26.53
CA ALA A 384 8.52 24.11 -25.19
C ALA A 384 7.51 23.01 -24.79
N VAL A 385 6.23 23.16 -25.13
CA VAL A 385 5.22 22.09 -24.97
C VAL A 385 5.63 20.83 -25.73
N ARG A 386 6.16 20.97 -26.96
CA ARG A 386 6.63 19.83 -27.74
C ARG A 386 7.79 19.09 -27.06
N ARG A 387 8.79 19.83 -26.56
CA ARG A 387 9.90 19.25 -25.78
C ARG A 387 9.41 18.50 -24.54
N LEU A 388 8.40 19.02 -23.85
CA LEU A 388 7.77 18.32 -22.73
C LEU A 388 7.18 16.98 -23.19
N LEU A 389 6.35 16.98 -24.23
CA LEU A 389 5.73 15.76 -24.75
C LEU A 389 6.76 14.70 -25.17
N ASP A 390 7.86 15.15 -25.79
CA ASP A 390 8.96 14.27 -26.22
C ASP A 390 9.77 13.72 -25.03
N ALA A 391 9.76 14.41 -23.89
CA ALA A 391 10.42 13.98 -22.65
C ALA A 391 9.55 13.06 -21.77
N LEU A 392 8.22 13.06 -21.96
CA LEU A 392 7.33 12.21 -21.17
C LEU A 392 7.63 10.72 -21.42
N PRO A 393 7.60 9.88 -20.36
CA PRO A 393 7.60 8.42 -20.48
C PRO A 393 6.50 7.92 -21.44
N ALA A 394 6.73 6.78 -22.09
CA ALA A 394 5.82 6.24 -23.11
C ALA A 394 4.40 6.00 -22.57
N ASP A 395 4.29 5.43 -21.36
CA ASP A 395 3.02 5.17 -20.69
C ASP A 395 2.22 6.44 -20.39
N GLN A 396 2.90 7.55 -20.10
CA GLN A 396 2.25 8.86 -19.93
C GLN A 396 1.88 9.47 -21.28
N ARG A 397 2.78 9.40 -22.27
CA ARG A 397 2.59 10.00 -23.59
C ARG A 397 1.37 9.43 -24.33
N GLU A 398 1.15 8.12 -24.25
CA GLU A 398 -0.01 7.44 -24.85
C GLU A 398 -1.35 7.89 -24.24
N ARG A 399 -1.33 8.49 -23.05
CA ARG A 399 -2.51 8.93 -22.29
C ARG A 399 -2.73 10.43 -22.32
N VAL A 400 -1.82 11.19 -22.95
CA VAL A 400 -1.94 12.64 -23.00
C VAL A 400 -3.20 13.04 -23.76
N GLN A 401 -4.06 13.79 -23.08
CA GLN A 401 -5.20 14.47 -23.69
C GLN A 401 -4.94 15.98 -23.57
N PRO A 402 -4.58 16.67 -24.68
CA PRO A 402 -4.44 18.11 -24.66
C PRO A 402 -5.79 18.78 -24.38
N VAL A 403 -5.76 19.82 -23.56
CA VAL A 403 -6.93 20.63 -23.20
C VAL A 403 -6.58 22.09 -23.42
N LEU A 404 -7.33 22.77 -24.28
CA LEU A 404 -7.07 24.14 -24.68
C LEU A 404 -8.21 25.08 -24.26
N PRO A 405 -7.89 26.33 -23.88
CA PRO A 405 -8.91 27.37 -23.67
C PRO A 405 -9.78 27.54 -24.93
N ALA A 406 -11.06 27.85 -24.73
CA ALA A 406 -11.98 28.15 -25.81
C ALA A 406 -11.42 29.24 -26.75
N GLY A 407 -11.56 29.04 -28.06
CA GLY A 407 -11.02 29.96 -29.07
C GLY A 407 -9.56 29.71 -29.47
N THR A 408 -8.84 28.81 -28.79
CA THR A 408 -7.47 28.43 -29.18
C THR A 408 -7.50 27.56 -30.44
N ALA A 409 -6.71 27.94 -31.46
CA ALA A 409 -6.50 27.10 -32.64
C ALA A 409 -5.68 25.86 -32.28
N GLN A 410 -6.05 24.70 -32.84
CA GLN A 410 -5.28 23.47 -32.70
C GLN A 410 -3.88 23.68 -33.31
N PRO A 411 -2.79 23.52 -32.54
CA PRO A 411 -1.44 23.68 -33.10
C PRO A 411 -1.10 22.49 -33.99
N SER A 412 -0.37 22.74 -35.07
CA SER A 412 0.08 21.71 -36.01
C SER A 412 1.01 20.69 -35.31
N GLY A 413 0.76 19.39 -35.54
CA GLY A 413 1.57 18.31 -34.97
C GLY A 413 1.24 17.94 -33.51
N PHE A 414 0.13 18.44 -32.96
CA PHE A 414 -0.38 18.08 -31.63
C PHE A 414 -1.59 17.13 -31.70
N PRO A 415 -1.77 16.23 -30.72
CA PRO A 415 -2.98 15.41 -30.61
C PRO A 415 -4.24 16.30 -30.54
N ALA A 416 -5.37 15.82 -31.07
CA ALA A 416 -6.62 16.58 -31.08
C ALA A 416 -7.00 17.05 -29.65
N ALA A 417 -7.08 18.36 -29.45
CA ALA A 417 -7.39 18.92 -28.14
C ALA A 417 -8.88 18.78 -27.80
N TRP A 418 -9.15 18.45 -26.54
CA TRP A 418 -10.46 18.62 -25.96
C TRP A 418 -10.66 20.08 -25.56
N ARG A 419 -11.87 20.59 -25.77
CA ARG A 419 -12.27 21.91 -25.28
C ARG A 419 -13.02 21.70 -23.98
N LEU A 420 -12.50 22.22 -22.86
CA LEU A 420 -13.28 22.36 -21.64
C LEU A 420 -14.41 23.36 -21.95
N SER A 421 -15.62 22.85 -22.20
CA SER A 421 -16.82 23.69 -22.15
C SER A 421 -17.12 23.99 -20.67
N PRO A 422 -17.58 25.18 -20.30
CA PRO A 422 -18.07 25.48 -18.95
C PRO A 422 -19.15 24.49 -18.45
N ASP A 423 -19.81 23.77 -19.36
CA ASP A 423 -20.81 22.73 -19.08
C ASP A 423 -20.24 21.32 -18.82
N ALA A 424 -18.91 21.16 -18.69
CA ALA A 424 -18.27 19.85 -18.52
C ALA A 424 -18.71 19.08 -17.25
N ASP A 425 -19.30 19.76 -16.26
CA ASP A 425 -19.93 19.13 -15.09
C ASP A 425 -21.09 18.17 -15.47
N ALA A 426 -21.66 18.31 -16.67
CA ALA A 426 -22.74 17.46 -17.16
C ALA A 426 -22.29 16.27 -18.02
N GLN A 427 -21.04 16.23 -18.50
CA GLN A 427 -20.54 15.19 -19.42
C GLN A 427 -19.45 14.30 -18.82
N ALA A 428 -18.97 14.60 -17.60
CA ALA A 428 -18.08 13.75 -16.82
C ALA A 428 -18.82 12.80 -15.85
N ARG A 429 -20.11 12.52 -16.10
CA ARG A 429 -20.92 11.55 -15.33
C ARG A 429 -21.06 10.22 -16.05
#